data_AF-A0A958K1R8-F1
#
_entry.id   AF-A0A958K1R8-F1
#
_cell.length_a   1.000
_cell.length_b   1.000
_cell.length_c   1.000
_cell.angle_alpha   90.00
_cell.angle_beta   90.00
_cell.angle_gamma   90.00
#
_symmetry.space_group_name_H-M   'P 1'
#
loop_
_entity.id
_entity.type
_entity.pdbx_description
1 polymer ?
#
loop_
_entity_poly.entity_id
_entity_poly.type
_entity_poly.pdbx_seq_one_letter_code
_entity_poly.pdbx_strand_id
1 'polypeptide(L)'
;MQGNQNIIDRLFNSFTELETAINSAKATLAKKESVPQEIIERLNSYDDILAKQRHLAETLCSHIDQGEWDEVNRHVSLINGLSAMIRDDARAILSSLALNSDPKEDEEEDLKIC
;
A
#
# COMPACT_ATOMS: atom_id res chain seq x y z
N MET A 1 -24.56 -21.33 -5.29
CA MET A 1 -23.18 -20.96 -4.90
C MET A 1 -22.66 -19.70 -5.64
N GLN A 2 -23.52 -18.77 -6.08
CA GLN A 2 -23.10 -17.58 -6.86
C GLN A 2 -22.52 -16.42 -6.02
N GLY A 3 -22.66 -16.43 -4.69
CA GLY A 3 -22.20 -15.34 -3.82
C GLY A 3 -20.69 -15.34 -3.55
N ASN A 4 -20.06 -16.51 -3.46
CA ASN A 4 -18.66 -16.63 -3.06
C ASN A 4 -17.69 -16.21 -4.17
N GLN A 5 -18.02 -16.51 -5.43
CA GLN A 5 -17.23 -16.10 -6.59
C GLN A 5 -17.07 -14.57 -6.63
N ASN A 6 -18.17 -13.83 -6.37
CA ASN A 6 -18.17 -12.37 -6.41
C ASN A 6 -17.29 -11.74 -5.33
N ILE A 7 -17.19 -12.36 -4.15
CA ILE A 7 -16.35 -11.86 -3.05
C ILE A 7 -14.86 -12.11 -3.34
N ILE A 8 -14.54 -13.28 -3.87
CA ILE A 8 -13.17 -13.62 -4.27
C ILE A 8 -12.69 -12.71 -5.40
N ASP A 9 -13.52 -12.48 -6.41
CA ASP A 9 -13.20 -11.58 -7.52
C ASP A 9 -12.93 -10.15 -7.02
N ARG A 10 -13.76 -9.65 -6.08
CA ARG A 10 -13.54 -8.35 -5.42
C ARG A 10 -12.23 -8.31 -4.64
N LEU A 11 -11.85 -9.39 -3.98
CA LEU A 11 -10.59 -9.48 -3.25
C LEU A 11 -9.39 -9.36 -4.20
N PHE A 12 -9.36 -10.14 -5.29
CA PHE A 12 -8.28 -10.05 -6.28
C PHE A 12 -8.24 -8.67 -6.96
N ASN A 13 -9.40 -8.09 -7.27
CA ASN A 13 -9.48 -6.73 -7.80
C ASN A 13 -8.87 -5.71 -6.83
N SER A 14 -9.13 -5.85 -5.52
CA SER A 14 -8.55 -4.95 -4.51
C SER A 14 -7.02 -5.02 -4.45
N PHE A 15 -6.42 -6.20 -4.69
CA PHE A 15 -4.97 -6.34 -4.78
C PHE A 15 -4.40 -5.66 -6.02
N THR A 16 -5.07 -5.80 -7.16
CA THR A 16 -4.68 -5.14 -8.41
C THR A 16 -4.77 -3.61 -8.30
N GLU A 17 -5.83 -3.10 -7.66
CA GLU A 17 -5.98 -1.67 -7.37
C GLU A 17 -4.85 -1.17 -6.45
N LEU A 18 -4.52 -1.93 -5.40
CA LEU A 18 -3.44 -1.58 -4.47
C LEU A 18 -2.07 -1.58 -5.16
N GLU A 19 -1.77 -2.59 -5.96
CA GLU A 19 -0.54 -2.66 -6.76
C GLU A 19 -0.42 -1.48 -7.74
N THR A 20 -1.52 -1.14 -8.42
CA THR A 20 -1.56 0.01 -9.34
C THR A 20 -1.28 1.32 -8.61
N ALA A 21 -1.85 1.49 -7.41
CA ALA A 21 -1.61 2.66 -6.58
C ALA A 21 -0.15 2.75 -6.11
N ILE A 22 0.45 1.63 -5.68
CA ILE A 22 1.85 1.56 -5.26
C ILE A 22 2.79 1.90 -6.43
N ASN A 23 2.57 1.32 -7.60
CA ASN A 23 3.36 1.61 -8.79
C ASN A 23 3.25 3.09 -9.21
N SER A 24 2.05 3.66 -9.12
CA SER A 24 1.81 5.08 -9.40
C SER A 24 2.53 5.98 -8.38
N ALA A 25 2.53 5.61 -7.10
CA ALA A 25 3.26 6.31 -6.05
C ALA A 25 4.79 6.26 -6.30
N LYS A 26 5.34 5.07 -6.60
CA LYS A 26 6.75 4.89 -6.98
C LYS A 26 7.12 5.79 -8.18
N ALA A 27 6.32 5.77 -9.24
CA ALA A 27 6.55 6.59 -10.43
C ALA A 27 6.47 8.10 -10.16
N THR A 28 5.62 8.52 -9.23
CA THR A 28 5.51 9.92 -8.81
C THR A 28 6.73 10.35 -8.00
N LEU A 29 7.17 9.52 -7.05
CA LEU A 29 8.34 9.78 -6.22
C LEU A 29 9.64 9.78 -7.02
N ALA A 30 9.75 8.92 -8.04
CA ALA A 30 10.89 8.91 -8.96
C ALA A 30 11.09 10.23 -9.73
N LYS A 31 10.05 11.07 -9.83
CA LYS A 31 10.12 12.40 -10.46
C LYS A 31 10.52 13.51 -9.49
N LYS A 32 10.53 13.25 -8.18
CA LYS A 32 10.96 14.23 -7.18
C LYS A 32 12.49 14.24 -7.12
N GLU A 33 13.05 15.44 -6.99
CA GLU A 33 14.50 15.67 -7.01
C GLU A 33 15.22 15.08 -5.78
N SER A 34 14.51 14.96 -4.66
CA SER A 34 15.00 14.31 -3.44
C SER A 34 13.89 13.54 -2.74
N VAL A 35 14.03 12.21 -2.69
CA VAL A 35 13.20 11.31 -1.88
C VAL A 35 14.13 10.48 -1.01
N PRO A 36 13.89 10.42 0.32
CA PRO A 36 14.65 9.55 1.19
C PRO A 36 14.67 8.09 0.69
N GLN A 37 15.88 7.51 0.62
CA GLN A 37 16.09 6.12 0.18
C GLN A 37 15.20 5.13 0.93
N GLU A 38 15.04 5.33 2.24
CA GLU A 38 14.19 4.49 3.11
C GLU A 38 12.74 4.42 2.63
N ILE A 39 12.20 5.50 2.06
CA ILE A 39 10.82 5.51 1.53
C ILE A 39 10.72 4.63 0.28
N ILE A 40 11.73 4.66 -0.58
CA ILE A 40 11.78 3.82 -1.78
C ILE A 40 11.90 2.35 -1.39
N GLU A 41 12.76 2.03 -0.41
CA GLU A 41 12.92 0.67 0.11
C GLU A 41 11.62 0.14 0.73
N ARG A 42 10.91 0.95 1.51
CA ARG A 42 9.60 0.60 2.06
C ARG A 42 8.57 0.35 0.97
N LEU A 43 8.48 1.19 -0.05
CA LEU A 43 7.57 0.97 -1.17
C LEU A 43 7.89 -0.30 -1.96
N ASN A 44 9.18 -0.65 -2.09
CA ASN A 44 9.59 -1.90 -2.72
C ASN A 44 9.16 -3.12 -1.88
N SER A 45 9.22 -3.02 -0.55
CA SER A 45 8.77 -4.10 0.34
C SER A 45 7.28 -4.46 0.19
N TYR A 46 6.46 -3.51 -0.31
CA TYR A 46 5.04 -3.78 -0.55
C TYR A 46 4.80 -4.79 -1.66
N ASP A 47 5.72 -4.92 -2.63
CA ASP A 47 5.60 -5.90 -3.71
C ASP A 47 5.62 -7.33 -3.15
N ASP A 48 6.53 -7.59 -2.19
CA ASP A 48 6.62 -8.88 -1.49
C ASP A 48 5.38 -9.18 -0.64
N ILE A 49 4.81 -8.14 -0.01
CA ILE A 49 3.59 -8.30 0.79
C ILE A 49 2.39 -8.61 -0.13
N LEU A 50 2.27 -7.90 -1.26
CA LEU A 50 1.23 -8.15 -2.26
C LEU A 50 1.32 -9.57 -2.84
N ALA A 51 2.54 -10.04 -3.14
CA ALA A 51 2.76 -11.40 -3.59
C ALA A 51 2.27 -12.44 -2.55
N LYS A 52 2.55 -12.20 -1.26
CA LYS A 52 2.05 -13.05 -0.17
C LYS A 52 0.52 -13.01 -0.05
N GLN A 53 -0.10 -11.84 -0.20
CA GLN A 53 -1.56 -11.70 -0.16
C GLN A 53 -2.23 -12.46 -1.30
N ARG A 54 -1.67 -12.40 -2.53
CA ARG A 54 -2.15 -13.17 -3.68
C ARG A 54 -2.09 -14.66 -3.42
N HIS A 55 -0.95 -15.15 -2.93
CA HIS A 55 -0.78 -16.56 -2.61
C HIS A 55 -1.76 -17.05 -1.53
N LEU A 56 -1.98 -16.24 -0.49
CA LEU A 56 -2.99 -16.54 0.53
C LEU A 56 -4.40 -16.57 -0.04
N ALA A 57 -4.74 -15.67 -0.98
CA ALA A 57 -6.06 -15.66 -1.62
C ALA A 57 -6.27 -16.84 -2.58
N GLU A 58 -5.24 -17.27 -3.30
CA GLU A 58 -5.29 -18.50 -4.11
C GLU A 58 -5.55 -19.73 -3.22
N THR A 59 -4.86 -19.81 -2.09
CA THR A 59 -5.04 -20.90 -1.11
C THR A 59 -6.42 -20.84 -0.45
N LEU A 60 -6.91 -19.64 -0.14
CA LEU A 60 -8.25 -19.38 0.38
C LEU A 60 -9.34 -19.93 -0.56
N CYS A 61 -9.20 -19.78 -1.88
CA CYS A 61 -10.13 -20.37 -2.84
C CYS A 61 -10.22 -21.89 -2.67
N SER A 62 -9.07 -22.56 -2.50
CA SER A 62 -9.02 -24.00 -2.30
C SER A 62 -9.72 -24.43 -1.00
N HIS A 63 -9.51 -23.70 0.10
CA HIS A 63 -10.18 -23.98 1.37
C HIS A 63 -11.70 -23.77 1.31
N ILE A 64 -12.16 -22.76 0.53
CA ILE A 64 -13.59 -22.52 0.30
C ILE A 64 -14.22 -23.71 -0.45
N ASP A 65 -13.57 -24.20 -1.50
CA ASP A 65 -14.07 -25.32 -2.30
C ASP A 65 -14.12 -26.63 -1.49
N GLN A 66 -13.20 -26.80 -0.54
CA GLN A 66 -13.13 -27.95 0.36
C GLN A 66 -14.04 -27.83 1.60
N GLY A 67 -14.63 -26.65 1.84
CA GLY A 67 -15.47 -26.39 3.02
C GLY A 67 -14.68 -26.27 4.34
N GLU A 68 -13.38 -25.98 4.27
CA GLU A 68 -12.48 -25.86 5.42
C GLU A 68 -12.59 -24.47 6.08
N TRP A 69 -13.75 -24.19 6.70
CA TRP A 69 -14.10 -22.85 7.19
C TRP A 69 -13.14 -22.26 8.23
N ASP A 70 -12.48 -23.10 9.03
CA ASP A 70 -11.46 -22.65 9.99
C ASP A 70 -10.24 -22.07 9.26
N GLU A 71 -9.79 -22.73 8.20
CA GLU A 71 -8.67 -22.25 7.36
C GLU A 71 -9.07 -21.03 6.53
N VAL A 72 -10.32 -20.96 6.06
CA VAL A 72 -10.90 -19.76 5.42
C VAL A 72 -10.78 -18.56 6.35
N ASN A 73 -11.23 -18.69 7.60
CA ASN A 73 -11.16 -17.61 8.59
C ASN A 73 -9.72 -17.20 8.90
N ARG A 74 -8.81 -18.18 8.99
CA ARG A 74 -7.38 -17.92 9.23
C ARG A 74 -6.75 -17.13 8.08
N HIS A 75 -7.01 -17.53 6.83
CA HIS A 75 -6.48 -16.84 5.65
C HIS A 75 -7.04 -15.43 5.50
N VAL A 76 -8.35 -15.23 5.71
CA VAL A 76 -8.96 -13.90 5.70
C VAL A 76 -8.31 -12.99 6.74
N SER A 77 -8.04 -13.50 7.95
CA SER A 77 -7.38 -12.73 9.01
C SER A 77 -5.96 -12.33 8.63
N LEU A 78 -5.18 -13.25 8.03
CA LEU A 78 -3.82 -12.97 7.55
C LEU A 78 -3.81 -11.91 6.44
N ILE A 79 -4.70 -12.04 5.46
CA ILE A 79 -4.84 -11.08 4.35
C ILE A 79 -5.17 -9.69 4.89
N ASN A 80 -6.14 -9.59 5.80
CA ASN A 80 -6.53 -8.33 6.43
C ASN A 80 -5.38 -7.70 7.24
N GLY A 81 -4.60 -8.53 7.95
CA GLY A 81 -3.42 -8.06 8.69
C GLY A 81 -2.35 -7.48 7.78
N LEU A 82 -2.05 -8.15 6.66
CA LEU A 82 -1.11 -7.64 5.66
C LEU A 82 -1.61 -6.35 4.99
N SER A 83 -2.91 -6.26 4.69
CA SER A 83 -3.52 -5.03 4.14
C SER A 83 -3.43 -3.87 5.12
N ALA A 84 -3.66 -4.13 6.41
CA ALA A 84 -3.52 -3.11 7.45
C ALA A 84 -2.06 -2.63 7.56
N MET A 85 -1.09 -3.55 7.51
CA MET A 85 0.34 -3.22 7.55
C MET A 85 0.74 -2.27 6.41
N ILE A 86 0.37 -2.57 5.15
CA ILE A 86 0.65 -1.68 4.00
C ILE A 86 -0.01 -0.31 4.22
N ARG A 87 -1.28 -0.29 4.60
CA ARG A 87 -2.04 0.95 4.75
C ARG A 87 -1.45 1.85 5.84
N ASP A 88 -1.11 1.28 6.98
CA ASP A 88 -0.60 2.02 8.13
C ASP A 88 0.82 2.53 7.84
N ASP A 89 1.65 1.72 7.19
CA ASP A 89 2.99 2.11 6.73
C ASP A 89 2.93 3.23 5.66
N ALA A 90 1.96 3.16 4.74
CA ALA A 90 1.74 4.18 3.72
C ALA A 90 1.28 5.51 4.33
N ARG A 91 0.43 5.48 5.36
CA ARG A 91 0.06 6.68 6.12
C ARG A 91 1.26 7.32 6.82
N ALA A 92 2.15 6.50 7.37
CA ALA A 92 3.39 6.99 7.98
C ALA A 92 4.29 7.67 6.92
N ILE A 93 4.49 7.04 5.76
CA ILE A 93 5.26 7.62 4.64
C ILE A 93 4.68 8.97 4.21
N LEU A 94 3.36 9.05 4.00
CA LEU A 94 2.70 10.28 3.58
C LEU A 94 2.87 11.40 4.63
N SER A 95 2.76 11.07 5.91
CA SER A 95 2.96 12.02 7.01
C SER A 95 4.41 12.54 7.04
N SER A 96 5.39 11.65 6.87
CA SER A 96 6.80 12.01 6.80
C SER A 96 7.10 12.90 5.59
N LEU A 97 6.53 12.61 4.41
CA LEU A 97 6.72 13.43 3.22
C LEU A 97 6.10 14.83 3.37
N ALA A 98 4.93 14.94 3.99
CA ALA A 98 4.27 16.22 4.22
C ALA A 98 5.10 17.14 5.14
N LEU A 99 5.69 16.59 6.21
CA LEU A 99 6.55 17.35 7.14
C LEU A 99 7.85 17.85 6.50
N ASN A 100 8.37 17.15 5.49
CA ASN A 100 9.59 17.55 4.79
C ASN A 100 9.34 18.47 3.59
N SER A 101 8.09 18.83 3.30
CA SER A 101 7.71 19.66 2.13
C SER A 101 7.53 21.14 2.47
N ASP A 102 8.02 21.61 3.63
CA ASP A 102 7.87 23.01 4.03
C ASP A 102 8.67 23.91 3.07
N PRO A 103 8.01 24.80 2.30
CA PRO A 103 8.74 25.82 1.56
C PRO A 103 9.38 26.73 2.59
N LYS A 104 10.71 26.90 2.52
CA LYS A 104 11.33 28.07 3.11
C LYS A 104 10.65 29.28 2.47
N GLU A 105 9.79 29.96 3.23
CA GLU A 105 9.35 31.30 2.88
C GLU A 105 10.64 32.14 2.83
N ASP A 106 11.01 32.53 1.61
CA ASP A 106 12.08 33.50 1.37
C ASP A 106 11.65 34.84 2.00
N GLU A 107 12.04 35.08 3.25
CA GLU A 107 12.08 36.42 3.85
C GLU A 107 13.29 37.19 3.26
N GLU A 108 13.16 37.67 2.03
CA GLU A 108 13.99 38.69 1.38
C GLU A 108 13.00 39.59 0.62
N GLU A 109 12.87 40.92 0.75
CA GLU A 109 13.71 42.00 1.24
C GLU A 109 12.76 43.10 1.76
N ASP A 110 12.99 43.65 2.96
CA ASP A 110 12.52 45.00 3.28
C ASP A 110 13.69 45.80 3.87
N LEU A 111 14.72 45.96 3.04
CA LEU A 111 15.87 46.83 3.27
C LEU A 111 16.00 47.81 2.10
N LYS A 112 15.06 48.76 2.03
CA LYS A 112 15.31 50.10 1.47
C LYS A 112 15.42 51.06 2.65
N ILE A 113 16.63 51.22 3.20
CA ILE A 113 17.59 52.31 2.92
C ILE A 113 16.97 53.70 3.14
N CYS A 114 17.60 54.41 4.08
CA CYS A 114 17.38 55.79 4.51
C CYS A 114 17.26 56.81 3.37
#